data_AF-A0A9D4FZ38-F1
#
_entry.id   AF-A0A9D4FZ38-F1
#
_cell.length_a   1.000
_cell.length_b   1.000
_cell.length_c   1.000
_cell.angle_alpha   90.00
_cell.angle_beta   90.00
_cell.angle_gamma   90.00
#
_symmetry.space_group_name_H-M   'P 1'
#
loop_
_entity.id
_entity.type
_entity.pdbx_description
1 polymer ?
#
loop_
_entity_poly.entity_id
_entity_poly.type
_entity_poly.pdbx_seq_one_letter_code
_entity_poly.pdbx_strand_id
1 'polypeptide(L)'
;MVFMAKESKAIERFNNQKPLPIVEDVVKLNTYLRNEASILRSSAPTDLSTPADLKEIYSSLCKVSLAEVILFNRKRSGEAERLKTEDFVKGSINDVVDKDISQTLSKFERHLCKSHFRIETRGKSLKSGEY
;
A
#
# COMPACT_ATOMS: atom_id res chain seq x y z
N MET A 1 26.90 -18.91 21.81
CA MET A 1 27.70 -18.33 20.71
C MET A 1 26.90 -17.86 19.50
N VAL A 2 25.64 -18.32 19.29
CA VAL A 2 24.83 -17.96 18.09
C VAL A 2 24.16 -16.56 18.18
N PHE A 3 23.97 -16.02 19.39
CA PHE A 3 23.32 -14.71 19.58
C PHE A 3 24.20 -13.51 19.19
N MET A 4 25.50 -13.55 19.50
CA MET A 4 26.45 -12.45 19.18
C MET A 4 26.69 -12.27 17.67
N ALA A 5 26.53 -13.33 16.87
CA ALA A 5 26.75 -13.27 15.43
C ALA A 5 25.64 -12.49 14.68
N LYS A 6 24.39 -12.52 15.17
CA LYS A 6 23.27 -11.81 14.52
C LYS A 6 23.31 -10.29 14.76
N GLU A 7 23.74 -9.87 15.94
CA GLU A 7 23.88 -8.46 16.29
C GLU A 7 25.01 -7.80 15.48
N SER A 8 26.12 -8.52 15.24
CA SER A 8 27.27 -8.02 14.47
C SER A 8 26.91 -7.59 13.03
N LYS A 9 26.12 -8.41 12.29
CA LYS A 9 25.70 -8.09 10.92
C LYS A 9 24.67 -6.96 10.83
N ALA A 10 23.86 -6.77 11.87
CA ALA A 10 22.87 -5.69 11.92
C ALA A 10 23.56 -4.33 12.10
N ILE A 11 24.61 -4.29 12.92
CA ILE A 11 25.46 -3.11 13.13
C ILE A 11 26.30 -2.81 11.88
N GLU A 12 26.82 -3.83 11.20
CA GLU A 12 27.59 -3.68 9.95
C GLU A 12 26.75 -3.16 8.77
N ARG A 13 25.44 -3.42 8.78
CA ARG A 13 24.48 -2.88 7.80
C ARG A 13 23.90 -1.54 8.18
N PHE A 14 24.16 -1.07 9.40
CA PHE A 14 23.73 0.22 9.89
C PHE A 14 24.51 1.30 9.16
N ASN A 15 23.79 2.22 8.49
CA ASN A 15 24.35 3.30 7.64
C ASN A 15 24.98 2.89 6.30
N ASN A 16 24.87 1.63 5.85
CA ASN A 16 25.26 1.30 4.48
C ASN A 16 24.41 2.07 3.47
N GLN A 17 25.07 2.72 2.52
CA GLN A 17 24.41 3.42 1.41
C GLN A 17 23.63 2.38 0.60
N LYS A 18 22.30 2.49 0.63
CA LYS A 18 21.44 1.71 -0.24
C LYS A 18 21.39 2.46 -1.58
N PRO A 19 21.86 1.85 -2.68
CA PRO A 19 21.71 2.49 -3.99
C PRO A 19 20.22 2.70 -4.24
N LEU A 20 19.88 3.91 -4.70
CA LEU A 20 18.53 4.18 -5.16
C LEU A 20 18.27 3.32 -6.41
N PRO A 21 17.05 2.77 -6.56
CA PRO A 21 16.70 2.08 -7.79
C PRO A 21 16.81 3.04 -8.97
N ILE A 22 17.32 2.55 -10.09
CA ILE A 22 17.34 3.31 -11.34
C ILE A 22 15.93 3.41 -11.92
N VAL A 23 15.73 4.35 -12.86
CA VAL A 23 14.41 4.64 -13.44
C VAL A 23 13.83 3.39 -14.12
N GLU A 24 14.67 2.63 -14.80
CA GLU A 24 14.31 1.39 -15.51
C GLU A 24 13.72 0.36 -14.55
N ASP A 25 14.27 0.22 -13.35
CA ASP A 25 13.78 -0.71 -12.33
C ASP A 25 12.40 -0.29 -11.81
N VAL A 26 12.22 1.02 -11.57
CA VAL A 26 10.93 1.57 -11.12
C VAL A 26 9.86 1.37 -12.20
N VAL A 27 10.18 1.60 -13.46
CA VAL A 27 9.26 1.38 -14.59
C VAL A 27 8.93 -0.10 -14.75
N LYS A 28 9.94 -0.98 -14.65
CA LYS A 28 9.76 -2.43 -14.76
C LYS A 28 8.84 -2.97 -13.66
N LEU A 29 9.05 -2.54 -12.41
CA LEU A 29 8.21 -2.94 -11.28
C LEU A 29 6.76 -2.46 -11.45
N ASN A 30 6.56 -1.17 -11.80
CA ASN A 30 5.21 -0.64 -12.00
C ASN A 30 4.47 -1.33 -13.15
N THR A 31 5.16 -1.60 -14.25
CA THR A 31 4.59 -2.31 -15.40
C THR A 31 4.20 -3.73 -15.01
N TYR A 32 5.06 -4.44 -14.28
CA TYR A 32 4.75 -5.77 -13.76
C TYR A 32 3.50 -5.76 -12.89
N LEU A 33 3.44 -4.89 -11.88
CA LEU A 33 2.30 -4.84 -10.95
C LEU A 33 0.98 -4.55 -11.66
N ARG A 34 0.98 -3.63 -12.63
CA ARG A 34 -0.21 -3.30 -13.43
C ARG A 34 -0.68 -4.49 -14.27
N ASN A 35 0.25 -5.17 -14.94
CA ASN A 35 -0.07 -6.32 -15.77
C ASN A 35 -0.61 -7.48 -14.92
N GLU A 36 0.08 -7.77 -13.82
CA GLU A 36 -0.30 -8.84 -12.89
C GLU A 36 -1.68 -8.57 -12.26
N ALA A 37 -1.94 -7.33 -11.82
CA ALA A 37 -3.25 -6.93 -11.33
C ALA A 37 -4.35 -7.10 -12.38
N SER A 38 -4.07 -6.76 -13.64
CA SER A 38 -5.03 -6.95 -14.73
C SER A 38 -5.34 -8.43 -14.97
N ILE A 39 -4.30 -9.28 -15.03
CA ILE A 39 -4.45 -10.72 -15.22
C ILE A 39 -5.28 -11.32 -14.08
N LEU A 40 -4.92 -11.04 -12.83
CA LEU A 40 -5.59 -11.57 -11.64
C LEU A 40 -7.06 -11.14 -11.54
N ARG A 41 -7.38 -9.91 -11.96
CA ARG A 41 -8.77 -9.41 -12.00
C ARG A 41 -9.58 -10.10 -13.10
N SER A 42 -8.98 -10.35 -14.27
CA SER A 42 -9.64 -11.06 -15.37
C SER A 42 -9.76 -12.57 -15.11
N SER A 43 -8.84 -13.16 -14.36
CA SER A 43 -8.86 -14.57 -13.99
C SER A 43 -9.75 -14.86 -12.78
N ALA A 44 -10.25 -13.83 -12.09
CA ALA A 44 -11.21 -14.00 -11.01
C ALA A 44 -12.50 -14.61 -11.59
N PRO A 45 -12.82 -15.87 -11.29
CA PRO A 45 -13.98 -16.52 -11.87
C PRO A 45 -15.26 -15.81 -11.43
N THR A 46 -16.16 -15.53 -12.37
CA THR A 46 -17.51 -15.04 -12.04
C THR A 46 -18.33 -16.14 -11.36
N ASP A 47 -18.04 -17.40 -11.70
CA ASP A 47 -18.66 -18.59 -11.12
C ASP A 47 -17.60 -19.44 -10.41
N LEU A 48 -17.96 -19.88 -9.19
CA LEU A 48 -17.10 -20.54 -8.22
C LEU A 48 -16.34 -21.74 -8.81
N SER A 49 -15.14 -21.48 -9.32
CA SER A 49 -14.14 -22.52 -9.52
C SER A 49 -13.63 -22.99 -8.16
N THR A 50 -12.97 -24.14 -8.15
CA THR A 50 -12.46 -24.86 -6.97
C THR A 50 -11.96 -23.93 -5.85
N PRO A 51 -12.37 -24.16 -4.58
CA PRO A 51 -12.04 -23.26 -3.46
C PRO A 51 -10.54 -22.98 -3.27
N ALA A 52 -9.68 -23.92 -3.67
CA ALA A 52 -8.24 -23.79 -3.61
C ALA A 52 -7.70 -22.71 -4.57
N ASP A 53 -8.20 -22.66 -5.81
CA ASP A 53 -7.73 -21.72 -6.82
C ASP A 53 -8.17 -20.29 -6.50
N LEU A 54 -9.40 -20.14 -5.98
CA LEU A 54 -9.90 -18.85 -5.50
C LEU A 54 -9.04 -18.27 -4.39
N LYS A 55 -8.57 -19.11 -3.45
CA LYS A 55 -7.69 -18.69 -2.37
C LYS A 55 -6.35 -18.18 -2.89
N GLU A 56 -5.75 -18.87 -3.86
CA GLU A 56 -4.46 -18.48 -4.44
C GLU A 56 -4.57 -17.19 -5.27
N ILE A 57 -5.62 -17.05 -6.07
CA ILE A 57 -5.91 -15.82 -6.83
C ILE A 57 -6.13 -14.65 -5.87
N TYR A 58 -6.95 -14.82 -4.84
CA TYR A 58 -7.22 -13.78 -3.85
C TYR A 58 -5.95 -13.37 -3.08
N SER A 59 -5.17 -14.36 -2.62
CA SER A 59 -3.88 -14.14 -1.94
C SER A 59 -2.92 -13.33 -2.82
N SER A 60 -2.83 -13.68 -4.10
CA SER A 60 -1.99 -12.96 -5.08
C SER A 60 -2.49 -11.54 -5.32
N LEU A 61 -3.80 -11.35 -5.44
CA LEU A 61 -4.41 -10.02 -5.59
C LEU A 61 -4.14 -9.13 -4.37
N CYS A 62 -4.21 -9.69 -3.15
CA CYS A 62 -3.86 -8.97 -1.92
C CYS A 62 -2.39 -8.55 -1.91
N LYS A 63 -1.46 -9.43 -2.33
CA LYS A 63 -0.02 -9.10 -2.40
C LYS A 63 0.26 -7.97 -3.39
N VAL A 64 -0.33 -8.05 -4.59
CA VAL A 64 -0.17 -7.01 -5.61
C VAL A 64 -0.75 -5.68 -5.14
N SER A 65 -1.98 -5.70 -4.60
CA SER A 65 -2.63 -4.49 -4.09
C SER A 65 -1.84 -3.86 -2.93
N LEU A 66 -1.31 -4.68 -2.02
CA LEU A 66 -0.47 -4.19 -0.92
C LEU A 66 0.82 -3.53 -1.45
N ALA A 67 1.47 -4.14 -2.44
CA ALA A 67 2.66 -3.57 -3.08
C ALA A 67 2.34 -2.23 -3.75
N GLU A 68 1.23 -2.13 -4.48
CA GLU A 68 0.78 -0.86 -5.09
C GLU A 68 0.53 0.22 -4.04
N VAL A 69 -0.16 -0.09 -2.93
CA VAL A 69 -0.43 0.86 -1.84
C VAL A 69 0.87 1.33 -1.18
N ILE A 70 1.82 0.42 -0.94
CA ILE A 70 3.13 0.73 -0.36
C ILE A 70 3.93 1.65 -1.28
N LEU A 71 3.99 1.34 -2.59
CA LEU A 71 4.74 2.12 -3.56
C LEU A 71 4.14 3.51 -3.77
N PHE A 72 2.82 3.59 -3.93
CA PHE A 72 2.11 4.84 -4.16
C PHE A 72 2.24 5.81 -2.98
N ASN A 73 2.06 5.32 -1.75
CA ASN A 73 2.09 6.16 -0.56
C ASN A 73 3.47 6.25 0.11
N ARG A 74 4.48 5.52 -0.40
CA ARG A 74 5.80 5.33 0.23
C ARG A 74 5.68 4.91 1.71
N LYS A 75 4.65 4.14 2.04
CA LYS A 75 4.32 3.69 3.40
C LYS A 75 5.20 2.52 3.80
N ARG A 76 5.53 2.40 5.08
CA ARG A 76 6.15 1.16 5.59
C ARG A 76 5.13 0.02 5.52
N SER A 77 5.58 -1.19 5.23
CA SER A 77 4.71 -2.37 5.11
C SER A 77 3.79 -2.55 6.31
N GLY A 78 4.32 -2.38 7.53
CA GLY A 78 3.55 -2.50 8.78
C GLY A 78 2.48 -1.41 9.01
N GLU A 79 2.54 -0.29 8.28
CA GLU A 79 1.47 0.72 8.28
C GLU A 79 0.42 0.40 7.21
N ALA A 80 0.86 -0.01 6.02
CA ALA A 80 -0.01 -0.33 4.90
C ALA A 80 -0.87 -1.59 5.16
N GLU A 81 -0.31 -2.61 5.82
CA GLU A 81 -1.03 -3.87 6.13
C GLU A 81 -2.19 -3.68 7.12
N ARG A 82 -2.20 -2.58 7.89
CA ARG A 82 -3.24 -2.29 8.88
C ARG A 82 -4.46 -1.60 8.28
N LEU A 83 -4.37 -1.19 7.02
CA LEU A 83 -5.52 -0.62 6.31
C LEU A 83 -6.54 -1.73 6.07
N LYS A 84 -7.70 -1.60 6.72
CA LYS A 84 -8.82 -2.52 6.49
C LYS A 84 -9.68 -2.04 5.32
N THR A 85 -10.41 -2.98 4.72
CA THR A 85 -11.41 -2.69 3.69
C THR A 85 -12.51 -1.76 4.19
N GLU A 86 -12.95 -1.91 5.45
CA GLU A 86 -13.92 -1.02 6.08
C GLU A 86 -13.42 0.44 6.17
N ASP A 87 -12.15 0.64 6.51
CA ASP A 87 -11.53 1.97 6.61
C ASP A 87 -11.37 2.60 5.23
N PHE A 88 -11.03 1.78 4.22
CA PHE A 88 -10.97 2.21 2.83
C PHE A 88 -12.34 2.68 2.31
N VAL A 89 -13.40 1.90 2.54
CA VAL A 89 -14.76 2.25 2.11
C VAL A 89 -15.25 3.50 2.83
N LYS A 90 -14.99 3.65 4.13
CA LYS A 90 -15.33 4.87 4.87
C LYS A 90 -14.56 6.08 4.34
N GLY A 91 -13.26 5.93 4.06
CA GLY A 91 -12.43 7.00 3.53
C GLY A 91 -12.81 7.44 2.13
N SER A 92 -13.25 6.51 1.27
CA SER A 92 -13.65 6.82 -0.11
C SER A 92 -15.00 7.53 -0.22
N ILE A 93 -15.89 7.36 0.76
CA ILE A 93 -17.24 7.97 0.77
C ILE A 93 -17.23 9.37 1.42
N ASN A 94 -16.32 9.62 2.38
CA ASN A 94 -16.35 10.82 3.21
C ASN A 94 -15.59 12.04 2.63
N ASP A 95 -15.17 11.99 1.37
CA ASP A 95 -14.36 13.05 0.75
C ASP A 95 -15.19 14.24 0.21
N VAL A 96 -16.13 14.72 1.03
CA VAL A 96 -16.88 15.95 0.73
C VAL A 96 -15.97 17.13 1.03
N VAL A 97 -15.27 17.61 0.00
CA VAL A 97 -14.49 18.85 0.08
C VAL A 97 -15.45 20.01 0.30
N ASP A 98 -15.21 20.77 1.37
CA ASP A 98 -15.95 22.02 1.64
C ASP A 98 -15.94 22.93 0.42
N LYS A 99 -17.11 23.49 0.09
CA LYS A 99 -17.30 24.31 -1.11
C LYS A 99 -16.43 25.56 -1.10
N ASP A 100 -16.17 26.15 0.07
CA ASP A 100 -15.34 27.35 0.21
C ASP A 100 -13.86 27.00 0.02
N ILE A 101 -13.43 25.85 0.55
CA ILE A 101 -12.07 25.32 0.32
C ILE A 101 -11.86 25.01 -1.16
N SER A 102 -12.82 24.36 -1.82
CA SER A 102 -12.75 24.00 -3.24
C SER A 102 -12.60 25.23 -4.17
N GLN A 103 -13.15 26.38 -3.78
CA GLN A 103 -13.01 27.64 -4.52
C GLN A 103 -11.60 28.21 -4.46
N THR A 104 -10.88 28.00 -3.35
CA THR A 104 -9.48 28.46 -3.20
C THR A 104 -8.48 27.60 -3.96
N LEU A 105 -8.82 26.35 -4.27
CA LEU A 105 -7.96 25.44 -5.02
C LEU A 105 -7.82 25.86 -6.49
N SER A 106 -6.70 25.53 -7.10
CA SER A 106 -6.51 25.64 -8.55
C SER A 106 -7.37 24.62 -9.32
N LYS A 107 -7.50 24.81 -10.63
CA LYS A 107 -8.19 23.83 -11.50
C LYS A 107 -7.55 22.44 -11.41
N PHE A 108 -6.22 22.40 -11.28
CA PHE A 108 -5.46 21.15 -11.18
C PHE A 108 -5.72 20.44 -9.84
N GLU A 109 -5.65 21.16 -8.71
CA GLU A 109 -5.88 20.59 -7.39
C GLU A 109 -7.33 20.08 -7.24
N ARG A 110 -8.32 20.82 -7.73
CA ARG A 110 -9.71 20.34 -7.78
C ARG A 110 -9.86 19.04 -8.57
N HIS A 111 -9.07 18.83 -9.61
CA HIS A 111 -9.10 17.59 -10.37
C HIS A 111 -8.46 16.44 -9.59
N LEU A 112 -7.39 16.70 -8.85
CA LEU A 112 -6.76 15.71 -7.98
C LEU A 112 -7.70 15.25 -6.86
N CYS A 113 -8.44 16.17 -6.22
CA CYS A 113 -9.42 15.83 -5.18
C CYS A 113 -10.56 14.91 -5.66
N LYS A 114 -10.78 14.77 -6.97
CA LYS A 114 -11.78 13.81 -7.51
C LYS A 114 -11.27 12.38 -7.58
N SER A 115 -9.94 12.21 -7.57
CA SER A 115 -9.28 10.91 -7.79
C SER A 115 -8.50 10.43 -6.57
N HIS A 116 -8.14 11.33 -5.66
CA HIS A 116 -7.33 11.04 -4.48
C HIS A 116 -8.09 11.41 -3.23
N PHE A 117 -8.37 10.41 -2.39
CA PHE A 117 -9.02 10.58 -1.10
C PHE A 117 -8.07 10.22 0.02
N ARG A 118 -8.28 10.84 1.18
CA ARG A 118 -7.48 10.57 2.37
C ARG A 118 -8.07 9.39 3.14
N ILE A 119 -7.21 8.44 3.49
CA ILE A 119 -7.56 7.37 4.43
C ILE A 119 -6.63 7.45 5.63
N GLU A 120 -7.21 7.54 6.83
CA GLU A 120 -6.44 7.59 8.06
C GLU A 120 -6.09 6.17 8.54
N THR A 121 -4.80 5.88 8.61
CA THR A 121 -4.29 4.60 9.12
C THR A 121 -3.76 4.78 10.53
N ARG A 122 -4.15 3.91 11.47
CA ARG A 122 -3.59 3.92 12.82
C ARG A 122 -2.12 3.49 12.81
N GLY A 123 -1.26 4.35 13.33
CA GLY A 123 0.16 4.05 13.55
C GLY A 123 0.37 2.94 14.59
N LYS A 124 1.62 2.58 14.86
CA LYS A 124 1.94 1.70 15.99
C LYS A 124 1.56 2.43 17.27
N SER A 125 0.46 2.02 17.91
CA SER A 125 0.13 2.49 19.26
C SER A 125 1.30 2.15 20.18
N LEU A 126 1.95 3.16 20.78
CA LEU A 126 2.63 2.92 22.04
C LEU A 126 1.55 2.49 23.01
N LYS A 127 1.71 1.32 23.62
CA LYS A 127 0.72 0.72 24.53
C LYS A 127 0.06 1.80 25.39
N SER A 128 -1.24 1.99 25.19
CA SER A 128 -2.09 2.68 26.15
C SER A 128 -2.24 1.77 27.36
N GLY A 129 -1.48 2.07 28.42
CA GLY A 129 -1.54 1.39 29.71
C GLY A 129 -0.20 1.47 30.44
N GLU A 130 -0.23 2.06 31.64
CA GLU A 130 0.84 2.27 32.63
C GLU A 130 1.39 3.70 32.70
N TYR A 131 0.60 4.57 33.33
CA TYR A 131 1.07 5.60 34.27
C TYR A 131 0.23 5.48 35.55
#